data_AF-A0A922VK94-F1
#
_entry.id   AF-A0A922VK94-F1
#
_cell.length_a   1.000
_cell.length_b   1.000
_cell.length_c   1.000
_cell.angle_alpha   90.00
_cell.angle_beta   90.00
_cell.angle_gamma   90.00
#
_symmetry.space_group_name_H-M   'P 1'
#
loop_
_entity.id
_entity.type
_entity.pdbx_description
1 polymer ?
#
loop_
_entity_poly.entity_id
_entity_poly.type
_entity_poly.pdbx_seq_one_letter_code
_entity_poly.pdbx_strand_id
1 'polypeptide(L)'
;MIDWGLRDQATALTALADLVPGTPRWVIGHSIGGLWLAFRPAMAGGERIATVGSGLIHVTDHPFGFRMKARAFWQGPVPDLSRRLGFAPGRLLGFGAGLPLGVCADWRRWSLTNGFHLSDVGSSLQAPDTSLRAAEMRFVAV
;
A
#
# COMPACT_ATOMS: atom_id res chain seq x y z
N MET A 1 -2.95 6.82 2.88
CA MET A 1 -2.24 5.64 2.37
C MET A 1 -2.35 5.58 0.85
N ILE A 2 -3.51 5.92 0.28
CA ILE A 2 -3.65 6.19 -1.17
C ILE A 2 -2.62 7.22 -1.64
N ASP A 3 -2.49 8.31 -0.89
CA ASP A 3 -1.54 9.40 -1.17
C ASP A 3 -0.10 8.90 -1.42
N TRP A 4 0.45 8.15 -0.47
CA TRP A 4 1.76 7.51 -0.57
C TRP A 4 1.88 6.63 -1.82
N GLY A 5 0.82 5.88 -2.11
CA GLY A 5 0.78 4.98 -3.25
C GLY A 5 0.80 5.68 -4.61
N LEU A 6 0.03 6.76 -4.74
CA LEU A 6 -0.12 7.49 -5.99
C LEU A 6 1.05 8.43 -6.28
N ARG A 7 1.70 8.96 -5.25
CA ARG A 7 2.69 10.04 -5.39
C ARG A 7 4.10 9.54 -5.17
N ASP A 8 4.38 8.96 -4.01
CA ASP A 8 5.76 8.78 -3.54
C ASP A 8 6.56 7.85 -4.46
N GLN A 9 5.99 6.71 -4.87
CA GLN A 9 6.69 5.75 -5.74
C GLN A 9 6.97 6.34 -7.13
N ALA A 10 5.99 7.03 -7.73
CA ALA A 10 6.14 7.66 -9.03
C ALA A 10 7.17 8.80 -8.98
N THR A 11 7.09 9.67 -7.97
CA THR A 11 8.02 10.78 -7.76
C THR A 11 9.45 10.29 -7.53
N ALA A 12 9.64 9.26 -6.70
CA ALA A 12 10.97 8.68 -6.45
C ALA A 12 11.59 8.10 -7.73
N LEU A 13 10.79 7.44 -8.57
CA LEU A 13 11.29 6.84 -9.81
C LEU A 13 11.56 7.85 -10.92
N THR A 14 10.80 8.95 -10.99
CA THR A 14 11.13 10.10 -11.84
C THR A 14 12.42 10.76 -11.39
N ALA A 15 12.56 11.05 -10.10
CA ALA A 15 13.81 11.63 -9.57
C ALA A 15 15.02 10.73 -9.85
N LEU A 16 14.86 9.40 -9.71
CA LEU A 16 15.91 8.45 -10.05
C LEU A 16 16.26 8.46 -11.55
N ALA A 17 15.25 8.59 -12.43
CA ALA A 17 15.48 8.66 -13.87
C ALA A 17 16.30 9.88 -14.27
N ASP A 18 16.04 11.02 -13.61
CA ASP A 18 16.77 12.27 -13.85
C ASP A 18 18.21 12.21 -13.32
N LEU A 19 18.42 11.54 -12.19
CA LEU A 19 19.75 11.38 -11.58
C LEU A 19 20.67 10.44 -12.38
N VAL A 20 20.13 9.36 -12.96
CA VAL A 20 20.91 8.35 -13.71
C VAL A 20 20.25 7.97 -15.04
N PRO A 21 20.29 8.88 -16.05
CA PRO A 21 19.64 8.65 -17.33
C PRO A 21 20.13 7.37 -18.03
N GLY A 22 19.22 6.67 -18.72
CA GLY A 22 19.54 5.47 -19.51
C GLY A 22 19.83 4.19 -18.71
N THR A 23 19.77 4.24 -17.38
CA THR A 23 20.01 3.07 -16.52
C THR A 23 18.74 2.25 -16.33
N PRO A 24 18.79 0.90 -16.47
CA PRO A 24 17.65 0.03 -16.14
C PRO A 24 17.25 0.17 -14.67
N ARG A 25 15.94 0.22 -14.40
CA ARG A 25 15.41 0.46 -13.05
C ARG A 25 14.68 -0.76 -12.51
N TRP A 26 14.87 -1.02 -11.22
CA TRP A 26 14.25 -2.12 -10.50
C TRP A 26 13.39 -1.57 -9.37
N VAL A 27 12.17 -2.07 -9.24
CA VAL A 27 11.27 -1.75 -8.13
C VAL A 27 11.08 -2.99 -7.29
N ILE A 28 11.43 -2.91 -6.00
CA ILE A 28 11.16 -3.97 -5.03
C ILE A 28 10.15 -3.44 -4.03
N GLY A 29 8.95 -4.00 -4.04
CA GLY A 29 7.86 -3.62 -3.14
C GLY A 29 7.61 -4.70 -2.09
N HIS A 30 7.70 -4.37 -0.81
CA HIS A 30 7.27 -5.26 0.27
C HIS A 30 5.89 -4.85 0.79
N SER A 31 5.01 -5.83 1.03
CA SER A 31 3.65 -5.62 1.53
C SER A 31 2.91 -4.54 0.73
N ILE A 32 2.53 -3.43 1.36
CA ILE A 32 1.85 -2.33 0.68
C ILE A 32 2.69 -1.67 -0.43
N GLY A 33 4.02 -1.72 -0.34
CA GLY A 33 4.91 -1.15 -1.35
C GLY A 33 4.80 -1.82 -2.72
N GLY A 34 4.27 -3.05 -2.77
CA GLY A 34 4.01 -3.76 -4.03
C GLY A 34 2.62 -3.52 -4.61
N LEU A 35 1.71 -2.83 -3.91
CA LEU A 35 0.31 -2.68 -4.34
C LEU A 35 0.10 -1.49 -5.30
N TRP A 36 1.07 -0.59 -5.41
CA TRP A 36 0.91 0.70 -6.11
C TRP A 36 1.42 0.72 -7.54
N LEU A 37 2.02 -0.39 -7.97
CA LEU A 37 2.72 -0.51 -9.25
C LEU A 37 1.82 -0.28 -10.47
N ALA A 38 0.52 -0.55 -10.35
CA ALA A 38 -0.45 -0.38 -11.42
C ALA A 38 -1.06 1.04 -11.46
N PHE A 39 -0.74 1.93 -10.51
CA PHE A 39 -1.31 3.27 -10.42
C PHE A 39 -0.33 4.39 -10.79
N ARG A 40 0.84 4.01 -11.33
CA ARG A 40 1.93 4.90 -11.74
C ARG A 40 2.06 4.92 -13.26
N PRO A 41 2.56 6.02 -13.85
CA PRO A 41 2.83 6.06 -15.28
C PRO A 41 3.93 5.08 -15.68
N ALA A 42 3.84 4.57 -16.92
CA ALA A 42 4.90 3.79 -17.53
C ALA A 42 6.18 4.65 -17.60
N MET A 43 7.33 4.07 -17.31
CA MET A 43 8.58 4.81 -17.49
C MET A 43 9.41 4.25 -18.63
N ALA A 44 10.01 5.16 -19.39
CA ALA A 44 10.92 4.84 -20.48
C ALA A 44 12.20 4.21 -19.93
N GLY A 45 12.58 3.02 -20.40
CA GLY A 45 13.88 2.40 -20.06
C GLY A 45 13.85 0.96 -19.54
N GLY A 46 12.69 0.28 -19.56
CA GLY A 46 12.60 -1.14 -19.18
C GLY A 46 12.75 -1.34 -17.68
N GLU A 47 11.63 -1.63 -17.02
CA GLU A 47 11.63 -1.87 -15.58
C GLU A 47 11.60 -3.35 -15.26
N ARG A 48 12.08 -3.69 -14.08
CA ARG A 48 11.92 -5.00 -13.46
C ARG A 48 11.28 -4.82 -12.11
N ILE A 49 10.32 -5.66 -11.78
CA ILE A 49 9.53 -5.52 -10.57
C ILE A 49 9.60 -6.80 -9.77
N ALA A 50 9.89 -6.68 -8.48
CA ALA A 50 9.70 -7.76 -7.53
C ALA A 50 8.76 -7.30 -6.41
N THR A 51 7.77 -8.11 -6.08
CA THR A 51 6.92 -7.87 -4.91
C THR A 51 7.08 -9.00 -3.92
N VAL A 52 7.14 -8.66 -2.62
CA VAL A 52 7.34 -9.60 -1.53
C VAL A 52 6.20 -9.44 -0.53
N GLY A 53 5.45 -10.51 -0.27
CA GLY A 53 4.32 -10.47 0.68
C GLY A 53 3.26 -9.40 0.36
N SER A 54 3.13 -9.02 -0.90
CA SER A 54 2.24 -7.93 -1.35
C SER A 54 0.92 -8.52 -1.81
N GLY A 55 -0.08 -8.48 -0.93
CA GLY A 55 -1.41 -9.04 -1.19
C GLY A 55 -2.51 -8.13 -0.66
N LEU A 56 -3.70 -8.29 -1.24
CA LEU A 56 -4.92 -7.72 -0.69
C LEU A 56 -5.27 -8.49 0.59
N ILE A 57 -5.84 -7.80 1.57
CA ILE A 57 -6.23 -8.45 2.82
C ILE A 57 -7.54 -7.90 3.35
N HIS A 58 -8.41 -8.79 3.78
CA HIS A 58 -9.59 -8.47 4.55
C HIS A 58 -9.52 -9.21 5.89
N VAL A 59 -10.13 -8.66 6.94
CA VAL A 59 -10.12 -9.30 8.27
C VAL A 59 -10.60 -10.75 8.23
N THR A 60 -11.48 -11.10 7.30
CA THR A 60 -11.99 -12.48 7.17
C THR A 60 -10.97 -13.45 6.58
N ASP A 61 -9.89 -12.99 5.97
CA ASP A 61 -8.91 -13.88 5.35
C ASP A 61 -8.04 -14.57 6.41
N HIS A 62 -8.07 -14.06 7.64
CA HIS A 62 -7.36 -14.63 8.77
C HIS A 62 -8.11 -15.79 9.46
N PRO A 63 -7.38 -16.73 10.09
CA PRO A 63 -7.94 -17.73 10.99
C PRO A 63 -8.77 -17.08 12.10
N PHE A 64 -9.79 -17.78 12.60
CA PHE A 64 -10.79 -17.22 13.51
C PHE A 64 -10.20 -16.42 14.69
N GLY A 65 -9.21 -16.97 15.39
CA GLY A 65 -8.58 -16.29 16.53
C GLY A 65 -7.92 -14.95 16.16
N PHE A 66 -7.20 -14.90 15.03
CA PHE A 66 -6.59 -13.65 14.56
C PHE A 66 -7.63 -12.71 13.96
N ARG A 67 -8.63 -13.22 13.24
CA ARG A 67 -9.76 -12.44 12.73
C ARG A 67 -10.45 -11.65 13.83
N MET A 68 -10.71 -12.26 14.98
CA MET A 68 -11.32 -11.56 16.13
C MET A 68 -10.40 -10.46 16.66
N LYS A 69 -9.10 -10.73 16.79
CA LYS A 69 -8.10 -9.72 17.17
C LYS A 69 -8.04 -8.56 16.18
N ALA A 70 -8.01 -8.84 14.88
CA ALA A 70 -7.96 -7.83 13.83
C ALA A 70 -9.24 -6.97 13.81
N ARG A 71 -10.42 -7.58 14.02
CA ARG A 71 -11.68 -6.84 14.19
C ARG A 71 -11.65 -5.94 15.42
N ALA A 72 -11.24 -6.47 16.57
CA ALA A 72 -11.11 -5.67 17.80
C ALA A 72 -10.09 -4.53 17.65
N PHE A 73 -8.99 -4.77 16.93
CA PHE A 73 -8.00 -3.74 16.62
C PHE A 73 -8.60 -2.61 15.77
N TRP A 74 -9.29 -2.95 14.68
CA TRP A 74 -9.84 -1.96 13.73
C TRP A 74 -11.14 -1.30 14.19
N GLN A 75 -11.96 -1.99 14.97
CA GLN A 75 -13.26 -1.51 15.45
C GLN A 75 -13.22 -1.04 16.92
N GLY A 76 -12.14 -1.33 17.65
CA GLY A 76 -11.96 -0.97 19.05
C GLY A 76 -11.44 0.46 19.24
N PRO A 77 -10.64 0.74 20.29
CA PRO A 77 -10.29 2.11 20.68
C PRO A 77 -9.21 2.76 19.81
N VAL A 78 -8.55 2.00 18.94
CA VAL A 78 -7.41 2.48 18.14
C VAL A 78 -7.77 3.68 17.24
N PRO A 79 -8.91 3.71 16.52
CA PRO A 79 -9.30 4.86 15.72
C PRO A 79 -9.57 6.10 16.57
N ASP A 80 -10.18 5.94 17.74
CA ASP A 80 -10.50 7.06 18.65
C ASP A 80 -9.23 7.62 19.28
N LEU A 81 -8.33 6.75 19.73
CA LEU A 81 -7.02 7.13 20.23
C LEU A 81 -6.22 7.87 19.17
N SER A 82 -6.21 7.35 17.94
CA SER A 82 -5.49 7.99 16.82
C SER A 82 -6.05 9.38 16.54
N ARG A 83 -7.38 9.55 16.53
CA ARG A 83 -8.04 10.85 16.36
C ARG A 83 -7.68 11.84 17.47
N ARG A 84 -7.63 11.39 18.73
CA ARG A 84 -7.24 12.24 19.87
C ARG A 84 -5.78 12.66 19.84
N LEU A 85 -4.88 11.79 19.37
CA LEU A 85 -3.44 12.06 19.30
C LEU A 85 -3.02 12.81 18.03
N GLY A 86 -3.88 12.89 17.00
CA GLY A 86 -3.51 13.46 15.70
C GLY A 86 -2.68 12.51 14.81
N PHE A 87 -2.37 11.30 15.29
CA PHE A 87 -1.66 10.23 14.58
C PHE A 87 -1.91 8.88 15.27
N ALA A 88 -1.73 7.77 14.56
CA ALA A 88 -1.78 6.45 15.16
C ALA A 88 -0.42 6.09 15.80
N PRO A 89 -0.34 5.78 17.10
CA PRO A 89 0.93 5.57 17.81
C PRO A 89 1.53 4.20 17.47
N GLY A 90 2.25 4.10 16.34
CA GLY A 90 2.74 2.83 15.80
C GLY A 90 3.57 1.99 16.77
N ARG A 91 4.34 2.59 17.69
CA ARG A 91 5.13 1.87 18.69
C ARG A 91 4.25 1.18 19.72
N LEU A 92 3.14 1.81 20.10
CA LEU A 92 2.13 1.21 20.98
C LEU A 92 1.33 0.13 20.25
N LEU A 93 1.11 0.31 18.95
CA LEU A 93 0.31 -0.60 18.12
C LEU A 93 1.10 -1.75 17.49
N GLY A 94 2.43 -1.74 17.58
CA GLY A 94 3.31 -2.82 17.11
C GLY A 94 3.86 -2.70 15.69
N PHE A 95 3.70 -1.54 15.02
CA PHE A 95 4.17 -1.32 13.63
C PHE A 95 5.33 -0.31 13.52
N GLY A 96 5.91 0.11 14.65
CA GLY A 96 7.09 0.98 14.67
C GLY A 96 6.74 2.47 14.71
N ALA A 97 6.99 3.20 13.62
CA ALA A 97 6.77 4.65 13.57
C ALA A 97 5.27 5.01 13.62
N GLY A 98 4.95 6.20 14.14
CA GLY A 98 3.59 6.73 14.11
C GLY A 98 3.06 6.88 12.68
N LEU A 99 1.79 6.55 12.46
CA LEU A 99 1.15 6.69 11.15
C LEU A 99 0.26 7.94 11.12
N PRO A 100 0.30 8.73 10.02
CA PRO A 100 -0.64 9.82 9.81
C PRO A 100 -2.09 9.33 9.87
N LEU A 101 -3.01 10.19 10.32
CA LEU A 101 -4.42 9.82 10.48
C LEU A 101 -5.05 9.28 9.19
N GLY A 102 -4.82 9.94 8.06
CA GLY A 102 -5.34 9.49 6.76
C GLY A 102 -4.80 8.13 6.35
N VAL A 103 -3.55 7.81 6.71
CA VAL A 103 -2.94 6.50 6.46
C VAL A 103 -3.59 5.43 7.31
N CYS A 104 -3.78 5.68 8.60
CA CYS A 104 -4.49 4.76 9.49
C CYS A 104 -5.95 4.56 9.07
N ALA A 105 -6.62 5.62 8.62
CA ALA A 105 -8.02 5.57 8.19
C ALA A 105 -8.21 4.74 6.91
N ASP A 106 -7.34 4.92 5.91
CA ASP A 106 -7.33 4.11 4.69
C ASP A 106 -7.06 2.64 5.02
N TRP A 107 -6.04 2.35 5.81
CA TRP A 107 -5.68 0.98 6.17
C TRP A 107 -6.80 0.27 6.94
N ARG A 108 -7.45 0.98 7.87
CA ARG A 108 -8.64 0.49 8.56
C ARG A 108 -9.77 0.18 7.59
N ARG A 109 -10.10 1.11 6.70
CA ARG A 109 -11.19 0.97 5.73
C ARG A 109 -10.96 -0.27 4.86
N TRP A 110 -9.76 -0.41 4.30
CA TRP A 110 -9.44 -1.53 3.43
C TRP A 110 -9.43 -2.87 4.15
N SER A 111 -8.98 -2.90 5.40
CA SER A 111 -9.02 -4.13 6.20
C SER A 111 -10.45 -4.60 6.51
N LEU A 112 -11.43 -3.70 6.52
CA LEU A 112 -12.84 -3.97 6.87
C LEU A 112 -13.79 -4.02 5.67
N THR A 113 -13.32 -3.71 4.46
CA THR A 113 -14.13 -3.68 3.24
C THR A 113 -13.61 -4.72 2.24
N ASN A 114 -14.53 -5.48 1.64
CA ASN A 114 -14.17 -6.43 0.58
C ASN A 114 -13.56 -5.69 -0.64
N GLY A 115 -12.50 -6.25 -1.20
CA GLY A 115 -11.76 -5.64 -2.31
C GLY A 115 -10.59 -4.74 -1.89
N PHE A 116 -10.35 -4.55 -0.58
CA PHE A 116 -9.21 -3.79 -0.05
C PHE A 116 -9.13 -2.38 -0.67
N HIS A 117 -7.99 -1.94 -1.21
CA HIS A 117 -7.88 -0.63 -1.87
C HIS A 117 -8.66 -0.53 -3.19
N LEU A 118 -9.01 -1.66 -3.82
CA LEU A 118 -9.79 -1.66 -5.06
C LEU A 118 -11.23 -1.21 -4.83
N SER A 119 -11.75 -1.28 -3.59
CA SER A 119 -13.08 -0.73 -3.26
C SER A 119 -13.15 0.78 -3.43
N ASP A 120 -12.00 1.45 -3.47
CA ASP A 120 -11.91 2.89 -3.62
C ASP A 120 -11.76 3.33 -5.09
N VAL A 121 -11.64 2.38 -6.04
CA VAL A 121 -11.54 2.69 -7.48
C VAL A 121 -12.84 3.35 -7.97
N GLY A 122 -12.69 4.47 -8.68
CA GLY A 122 -13.82 5.28 -9.16
C GLY A 122 -14.38 6.25 -8.10
N SER A 123 -13.85 6.23 -6.87
CA SER A 123 -14.15 7.24 -5.84
C SER A 123 -12.91 8.05 -5.50
N SER A 124 -12.05 7.53 -4.62
CA SER A 124 -10.82 8.17 -4.17
C SER A 124 -9.56 7.63 -4.84
N LEU A 125 -9.69 6.54 -5.61
CA LEU A 125 -8.62 5.94 -6.39
C LEU A 125 -8.99 5.91 -7.88
N GLN A 126 -8.06 6.30 -8.74
CA GLN A 126 -8.22 6.15 -10.19
C GLN A 126 -8.14 4.68 -10.60
N ALA A 127 -8.66 4.32 -11.78
CA ALA A 127 -8.49 2.97 -12.29
C ALA A 127 -7.00 2.66 -12.52
N PRO A 128 -6.53 1.44 -12.22
CA PRO A 128 -5.16 1.05 -12.52
C PRO A 128 -4.92 1.06 -14.04
N ASP A 129 -3.73 1.48 -14.46
CA ASP A 129 -3.32 1.45 -15.85
C ASP A 129 -2.91 0.01 -16.22
N THR A 130 -3.78 -0.67 -16.96
CA THR A 130 -3.55 -2.03 -17.46
C THR A 130 -2.71 -2.07 -18.73
N SER A 131 -2.44 -0.91 -19.34
CA SER A 131 -1.60 -0.78 -20.55
C SER A 131 -0.10 -0.80 -20.24
N LEU A 132 0.26 -0.67 -18.95
CA LEU A 132 1.60 -0.95 -18.44
C LEU A 132 1.99 -2.38 -18.82
N ARG A 133 2.65 -2.51 -19.98
CA ARG A 133 3.23 -3.79 -20.42
C ARG A 133 4.22 -4.19 -19.35
N ALA A 134 3.88 -5.27 -18.65
CA ALA A 134 4.60 -5.73 -17.50
C ALA A 134 6.10 -5.75 -17.79
N ALA A 135 6.80 -4.80 -17.16
CA ALA A 135 8.10 -5.07 -16.59
C ALA A 135 8.15 -6.53 -16.12
N GLU A 136 9.24 -7.26 -16.35
CA GLU A 136 9.35 -8.64 -15.83
C GLU A 136 9.03 -8.60 -14.33
N MET A 137 7.88 -9.20 -13.96
CA MET A 137 7.32 -9.09 -12.62
C MET A 137 7.46 -10.43 -11.91
N ARG A 138 8.05 -10.39 -10.72
CA ARG A 138 8.21 -11.55 -9.85
C ARG A 138 7.43 -11.34 -8.56
N PHE A 139 6.55 -12.29 -8.25
CA PHE A 139 5.83 -12.33 -6.98
C PHE A 139 6.51 -13.33 -6.06
N VAL A 140 6.86 -12.88 -4.86
CA VAL A 140 7.43 -13.72 -3.81
C VAL A 140 6.44 -13.78 -2.65
N ALA A 141 5.78 -14.93 -2.51
CA ALA A 141 4.97 -15.22 -1.32
C ALA A 141 5.88 -15.55 -0.13
N VAL A 142 5.44 -15.21 1.07
CA VAL A 142 6.11 -15.50 2.35
C VAL A 142 5.16 -16.29 3.24
#